data_AF-A0A928ER34-F1
#
_entry.id   AF-A0A928ER34-F1
#
_cell.length_a   1.000
_cell.length_b   1.000
_cell.length_c   1.000
_cell.angle_alpha   90.00
_cell.angle_beta   90.00
_cell.angle_gamma   90.00
#
_symmetry.space_group_name_H-M   'P 1'
#
loop_
_entity.id
_entity.type
_entity.pdbx_description
1 polymer ?
#
loop_
_entity_poly.entity_id
_entity_poly.type
_entity_poly.pdbx_seq_one_letter_code
_entity_poly.pdbx_strand_id
1 'polypeptide(L)'
;MNMRKCFLLLLALLLFTGCTPAVPPVGEQTSQDFATAVPDTTVSPAESTAPSTVSPTENTSSDTETTAMPEVLPLPDTPLSIRYENRETFPYVNSLWAESWTEYGWLSGDGMSVSRKFSDIQAELPPLVYHKDWEILYQDGVSFLYVSIYSEDYERLHHNEELSVLDELSAGRYYLVITVKKQGDYIEASQKHESRGYECVFALEVSGS
;
A
#
# COMPACT_ATOMS: atom_id res chain seq x y z
N MET A 1 28.83 -43.87 -11.13
CA MET A 1 28.64 -43.56 -12.56
C MET A 1 28.05 -44.80 -13.23
N ASN A 2 26.72 -44.89 -13.35
CA ASN A 2 26.05 -45.96 -14.09
C ASN A 2 24.86 -45.37 -14.85
N MET A 3 25.01 -45.43 -16.16
CA MET A 3 24.16 -44.84 -17.18
C MET A 3 23.12 -45.87 -17.63
N ARG A 4 21.96 -45.35 -18.07
CA ARG A 4 21.02 -45.95 -19.06
C ARG A 4 20.00 -46.99 -18.57
N LYS A 5 18.76 -46.53 -18.41
CA LYS A 5 17.53 -47.18 -18.91
C LYS A 5 16.73 -46.07 -19.63
N CYS A 6 16.72 -46.07 -20.97
CA CYS A 6 15.61 -46.54 -21.82
C CYS A 6 14.29 -45.80 -21.48
N PHE A 7 13.96 -44.67 -22.11
CA PHE A 7 13.35 -44.46 -23.45
C PHE A 7 11.98 -45.14 -23.64
N LEU A 8 10.99 -44.32 -24.08
CA LEU A 8 9.66 -44.61 -24.67
C LEU A 8 8.44 -44.87 -23.77
N LEU A 9 7.53 -43.88 -23.69
CA LEU A 9 6.18 -43.86 -24.29
C LEU A 9 5.51 -42.50 -23.93
N LEU A 10 5.41 -41.50 -24.82
CA LEU A 10 4.40 -41.28 -25.87
C LEU A 10 2.93 -41.20 -25.39
N LEU A 11 2.42 -39.96 -25.39
CA LEU A 11 1.16 -39.51 -25.99
C LEU A 11 -0.18 -40.04 -25.43
N ALA A 12 -0.93 -39.17 -24.74
CA ALA A 12 -2.39 -39.15 -24.82
C ALA A 12 -2.90 -37.71 -24.69
N LEU A 13 -3.26 -37.13 -25.85
CA LEU A 13 -3.92 -35.85 -26.03
C LEU A 13 -5.35 -36.16 -26.49
N LEU A 14 -6.36 -35.91 -25.65
CA LEU A 14 -7.79 -35.91 -26.01
C LEU A 14 -8.51 -34.92 -25.08
N LEU A 15 -8.77 -33.70 -25.55
CA LEU A 15 -10.08 -33.26 -26.05
C LEU A 15 -11.21 -33.35 -25.01
N PHE A 16 -11.45 -32.24 -24.29
CA PHE A 16 -12.81 -31.91 -23.85
C PHE A 16 -13.21 -30.56 -24.45
N THR A 17 -13.87 -30.68 -25.59
CA THR A 17 -14.66 -29.65 -26.24
C THR A 17 -15.96 -29.41 -25.45
N GLY A 18 -16.21 -28.14 -25.15
CA GLY A 18 -17.53 -27.50 -25.27
C GLY A 18 -18.70 -28.04 -24.44
N CYS A 19 -19.10 -27.26 -23.42
CA CYS A 19 -20.53 -27.12 -23.09
C CYS A 19 -20.76 -25.77 -22.39
N THR A 20 -21.01 -24.72 -23.16
CA THR A 20 -21.65 -23.49 -22.68
C THR A 20 -23.17 -23.61 -22.87
N PRO A 21 -23.99 -23.52 -21.82
CA PRO A 21 -25.40 -23.23 -21.99
C PRO A 21 -25.63 -21.73 -22.16
N ALA A 22 -26.39 -21.38 -23.20
CA ALA A 22 -26.84 -20.03 -23.52
C ALA A 22 -28.00 -19.57 -22.61
N VAL A 23 -28.08 -18.24 -22.51
CA VAL A 23 -28.90 -17.33 -21.69
C VAL A 23 -30.41 -17.44 -21.93
N PRO A 24 -31.26 -16.97 -20.99
CA PRO A 24 -32.25 -15.96 -21.40
C PRO A 24 -32.19 -14.67 -20.55
N PRO A 25 -32.42 -13.49 -21.16
CA PRO A 25 -32.45 -12.21 -20.46
C PRO A 25 -33.89 -11.92 -19.98
N VAL A 26 -34.06 -11.64 -18.70
CA VAL A 26 -35.32 -11.16 -18.09
C VAL A 26 -34.92 -10.40 -16.82
N GLY A 27 -35.35 -9.16 -16.55
CA GLY A 27 -36.23 -8.23 -17.24
C GLY A 27 -36.08 -6.87 -16.54
N GLU A 28 -36.54 -5.82 -17.23
CA GLU A 28 -36.60 -4.46 -16.71
C GLU A 28 -37.42 -4.41 -15.40
N GLN A 29 -36.78 -4.00 -14.30
CA GLN A 29 -37.49 -3.47 -13.15
C GLN A 29 -37.32 -1.95 -13.11
N THR A 30 -38.43 -1.31 -13.45
CA THR A 30 -38.79 0.08 -13.20
C THR A 30 -38.43 0.50 -11.77
N SER A 31 -37.42 1.36 -11.64
CA SER A 31 -37.22 2.13 -10.41
C SER A 31 -38.19 3.31 -10.43
N GLN A 32 -39.13 3.29 -9.47
CA GLN A 32 -40.04 4.39 -9.20
C GLN A 32 -39.29 5.57 -8.61
N ASP A 33 -39.60 6.75 -9.15
CA ASP A 33 -39.32 8.05 -8.58
C ASP A 33 -39.85 8.15 -7.14
N PHE A 34 -38.98 8.53 -6.20
CA PHE A 34 -39.40 9.26 -5.01
C PHE A 34 -38.58 10.53 -4.90
N ALA A 35 -39.23 11.62 -5.28
CA ALA A 35 -38.79 12.98 -5.06
C ALA A 35 -39.11 13.42 -3.61
N THR A 36 -38.10 14.08 -3.02
CA THR A 36 -38.18 15.27 -2.15
C THR A 36 -38.89 15.18 -0.79
N ALA A 37 -38.11 15.39 0.27
CA ALA A 37 -38.40 16.41 1.28
C ALA A 37 -37.13 16.79 2.06
N VAL A 38 -36.61 17.99 1.77
CA VAL A 38 -35.68 18.73 2.63
C VAL A 38 -36.50 19.42 3.73
N PRO A 39 -36.11 19.34 5.00
CA PRO A 39 -36.38 20.42 5.92
C PRO A 39 -35.12 21.27 6.13
N ASP A 40 -35.25 22.47 5.60
CA ASP A 40 -34.48 23.66 5.88
C ASP A 40 -34.48 23.91 7.41
N THR A 41 -33.32 24.11 8.02
CA THR A 41 -33.23 24.78 9.32
C THR A 41 -32.02 25.68 9.31
N THR A 42 -32.27 26.87 8.79
CA THR A 42 -31.51 28.08 9.05
C THR A 42 -31.50 28.39 10.55
N VAL A 43 -30.33 28.38 11.19
CA VAL A 43 -30.04 29.24 12.35
C VAL A 43 -28.65 29.84 12.17
N SER A 44 -28.64 31.18 12.00
CA SER A 44 -27.47 32.05 11.95
C SER A 44 -26.93 32.38 13.36
N PRO A 45 -25.74 33.01 13.48
CA PRO A 45 -24.81 32.81 14.59
C PRO A 45 -24.96 33.85 15.71
N ALA A 46 -24.43 33.51 16.89
CA ALA A 46 -24.15 34.47 17.96
C ALA A 46 -22.69 34.31 18.44
N GLU A 47 -21.85 35.19 17.90
CA GLU A 47 -20.87 36.03 18.60
C GLU A 47 -20.55 35.69 20.08
N SER A 48 -19.26 35.51 20.41
CA SER A 48 -18.51 36.51 21.21
C SER A 48 -17.26 35.92 21.91
N THR A 49 -16.18 36.72 21.84
CA THR A 49 -15.02 36.83 22.76
C THR A 49 -13.82 35.86 22.62
N ALA A 50 -12.77 36.35 21.97
CA ALA A 50 -11.38 36.25 22.44
C ALA A 50 -11.00 37.60 23.11
N PRO A 51 -9.84 37.80 23.78
CA PRO A 51 -8.68 36.93 23.95
C PRO A 51 -8.16 36.85 25.42
N SER A 52 -7.20 35.97 25.70
CA SER A 52 -6.27 36.19 26.83
C SER A 52 -4.88 35.66 26.50
N THR A 53 -3.97 36.63 26.46
CA THR A 53 -2.53 36.55 26.32
C THR A 53 -1.89 36.24 27.67
N VAL A 54 -0.98 35.26 27.72
CA VAL A 54 0.17 35.27 28.66
C VAL A 54 1.38 34.68 27.93
N SER A 55 2.45 35.45 27.87
CA SER A 55 3.75 35.10 27.25
C SER A 55 4.74 34.52 28.31
N PRO A 56 6.03 34.29 28.01
CA PRO A 56 6.71 33.02 28.25
C PRO A 56 7.60 33.05 29.51
N THR A 57 8.07 31.90 29.96
CA THR A 57 9.21 31.84 30.89
C THR A 57 10.33 31.04 30.24
N GLU A 58 11.40 31.77 29.94
CA GLU A 58 12.71 31.28 29.56
C GLU A 58 13.27 30.40 30.69
N ASN A 59 13.79 29.24 30.34
CA ASN A 59 14.86 28.61 31.12
C ASN A 59 15.88 28.04 30.12
N THR A 60 16.94 28.82 29.93
CA THR A 60 18.20 28.37 29.34
C THR A 60 18.90 27.46 30.35
N SER A 61 19.09 26.19 30.00
CA SER A 61 20.14 25.36 30.59
C SER A 61 20.88 24.68 29.44
N SER A 62 22.15 25.02 29.31
CA SER A 62 23.07 24.44 28.33
C SER A 62 23.68 23.18 28.93
N ASP A 63 23.24 22.02 28.47
CA ASP A 63 23.98 20.77 28.65
C ASP A 63 24.41 20.25 27.28
N THR A 64 25.72 19.99 27.17
CA THR A 64 26.39 19.52 25.97
C THR A 64 26.18 18.01 25.88
N GLU A 65 25.07 17.59 25.29
CA GLU A 65 24.80 16.18 25.05
C GLU A 65 25.43 15.77 23.71
N THR A 66 26.39 14.85 23.78
CA THR A 66 26.97 14.18 22.61
C THR A 66 25.84 13.53 21.83
N THR A 67 25.51 14.10 20.66
CA THR A 67 24.52 13.57 19.73
C THR A 67 25.00 12.23 19.18
N ALA A 68 24.74 11.16 19.92
CA ALA A 68 24.62 9.84 19.33
C ALA A 68 23.42 9.90 18.38
N MET A 69 23.63 9.60 17.10
CA MET A 69 22.52 9.37 16.19
C MET A 69 21.57 8.35 16.84
N PRO A 70 20.26 8.62 16.90
CA PRO A 70 19.33 7.63 17.40
C PRO A 70 19.44 6.39 16.52
N GLU A 71 19.78 5.27 17.15
CA GLU A 71 19.59 3.95 16.57
C GLU A 71 18.10 3.82 16.27
N VAL A 72 17.73 3.91 14.99
CA VAL A 72 16.36 3.72 14.55
C VAL A 72 16.04 2.25 14.75
N LEU A 73 15.49 1.92 15.92
CA LEU A 73 14.95 0.60 16.18
C LEU A 73 13.87 0.33 15.11
N PRO A 74 13.88 -0.85 14.45
CA PRO A 74 12.87 -1.17 13.45
C PRO A 74 11.49 -1.11 14.11
N LEU A 75 10.60 -0.30 13.53
CA LEU A 75 9.19 -0.30 13.91
C LEU A 75 8.66 -1.71 13.64
N PRO A 76 8.17 -2.44 14.67
CA PRO A 76 7.94 -3.88 14.60
C PRO A 76 6.85 -4.32 13.60
N ASP A 77 6.19 -3.39 12.90
CA ASP A 77 5.05 -3.67 12.03
C ASP A 77 5.18 -3.12 10.59
N THR A 78 6.34 -2.62 10.15
CA THR A 78 6.50 -2.19 8.76
C THR A 78 6.69 -3.39 7.83
N PRO A 79 5.85 -3.58 6.79
CA PRO A 79 5.92 -4.76 5.91
C PRO A 79 7.23 -4.92 5.15
N LEU A 80 7.91 -3.82 4.87
CA LEU A 80 9.20 -3.78 4.21
C LEU A 80 10.01 -2.57 4.69
N SER A 81 11.30 -2.59 4.39
CA SER A 81 12.19 -1.44 4.41
C SER A 81 13.05 -1.42 3.14
N ILE A 82 13.66 -0.28 2.84
CA ILE A 82 14.63 -0.15 1.75
C ILE A 82 15.97 0.19 2.35
N ARG A 83 16.97 -0.62 2.03
CA ARG A 83 18.36 -0.44 2.46
C ARG A 83 19.21 0.02 1.29
N TYR A 84 20.03 1.03 1.55
CA TYR A 84 21.04 1.55 0.64
C TYR A 84 22.24 2.05 1.44
N GLU A 85 23.44 1.69 1.02
CA GLU A 85 24.67 1.90 1.79
C GLU A 85 24.50 1.41 3.25
N ASN A 86 24.74 2.28 4.23
CA ASN A 86 24.56 2.01 5.65
C ASN A 86 23.29 2.69 6.20
N ARG A 87 22.29 2.93 5.35
CA ARG A 87 21.01 3.54 5.73
C ARG A 87 19.85 2.62 5.39
N GLU A 88 18.86 2.63 6.26
CA GLU A 88 17.62 1.89 6.09
C GLU A 88 16.45 2.86 6.28
N THR A 89 15.55 2.88 5.31
CA THR A 89 14.39 3.77 5.28
C THR A 89 13.12 2.92 5.38
N PHE A 90 12.24 3.30 6.30
CA PHE A 90 10.96 2.64 6.52
C PHE A 90 9.83 3.42 5.82
N PRO A 91 8.85 2.74 5.21
CA PRO A 91 7.76 3.39 4.49
C PRO A 91 6.72 4.02 5.42
N TYR A 92 5.96 4.97 4.88
CA TYR A 92 4.60 5.21 5.36
C TYR A 92 3.71 4.03 4.95
N VAL A 93 2.95 3.45 5.87
CA VAL A 93 2.16 2.22 5.62
C VAL A 93 0.67 2.55 5.59
N ASN A 94 0.01 2.30 4.45
CA ASN A 94 -1.45 2.37 4.31
C ASN A 94 -2.03 0.96 4.17
N SER A 95 -2.99 0.59 5.04
CA SER A 95 -3.73 -0.67 4.90
C SER A 95 -4.68 -0.58 3.71
N LEU A 96 -4.53 -1.48 2.75
CA LEU A 96 -5.30 -1.46 1.50
C LEU A 96 -6.44 -2.47 1.48
N TRP A 97 -6.25 -3.66 2.04
CA TRP A 97 -7.31 -4.66 2.16
C TRP A 97 -6.92 -5.71 3.20
N ALA A 98 -7.89 -6.48 3.69
CA ALA A 98 -7.66 -7.63 4.55
C ALA A 98 -8.70 -8.72 4.28
N GLU A 99 -8.27 -9.97 4.38
CA GLU A 99 -9.10 -11.15 4.48
C GLU A 99 -8.77 -11.86 5.79
N SER A 100 -9.75 -11.97 6.68
CA SER A 100 -9.59 -12.55 8.01
C SER A 100 -10.68 -13.56 8.30
N TRP A 101 -10.36 -14.58 9.07
CA TRP A 101 -11.29 -15.63 9.45
C TRP A 101 -11.94 -15.32 10.79
N THR A 102 -13.25 -15.48 10.84
CA THR A 102 -14.05 -15.31 12.06
C THR A 102 -14.81 -16.59 12.36
N GLU A 103 -15.49 -16.64 13.51
CA GLU A 103 -16.40 -17.75 13.83
C GLU A 103 -17.54 -17.93 12.81
N TYR A 104 -17.86 -16.87 12.04
CA TYR A 104 -18.90 -16.86 11.01
C TYR A 104 -18.35 -17.10 9.59
N GLY A 105 -17.04 -17.31 9.45
CA GLY A 105 -16.36 -17.51 8.18
C GLY A 105 -15.46 -16.33 7.77
N TRP A 106 -15.10 -16.29 6.49
CA TRP A 106 -14.22 -15.27 5.93
C TRP A 106 -14.91 -13.90 5.89
N LEU A 107 -14.20 -12.90 6.41
CA LEU A 107 -14.53 -11.49 6.29
C LEU A 107 -13.45 -10.82 5.44
N SER A 108 -13.88 -10.09 4.41
CA SER A 108 -13.01 -9.26 3.59
C SER A 108 -13.35 -7.79 3.78
N GLY A 109 -12.33 -6.94 3.83
CA GLY A 109 -12.50 -5.50 3.93
C GLY A 109 -11.49 -4.78 3.04
N ASP A 110 -11.97 -3.77 2.31
CA ASP A 110 -11.14 -2.91 1.47
C ASP A 110 -10.94 -1.56 2.14
N GLY A 111 -9.71 -1.08 2.05
CA GLY A 111 -9.27 0.26 2.42
C GLY A 111 -9.22 1.19 1.22
N MET A 112 -9.10 2.49 1.51
CA MET A 112 -8.90 3.49 0.48
C MET A 112 -7.42 3.59 0.12
N SER A 113 -7.11 3.53 -1.18
CA SER A 113 -5.75 3.74 -1.70
C SER A 113 -5.19 5.09 -1.25
N VAL A 114 -3.89 5.12 -0.99
CA VAL A 114 -3.12 6.29 -0.61
C VAL A 114 -3.18 7.42 -1.65
N SER A 115 -3.48 7.07 -2.90
CA SER A 115 -3.70 8.05 -3.98
C SER A 115 -4.81 9.06 -3.69
N ARG A 116 -5.74 8.75 -2.77
CA ARG A 116 -6.79 9.67 -2.31
C ARG A 116 -6.38 10.53 -1.12
N LYS A 117 -5.21 10.27 -0.54
CA LYS A 117 -4.73 10.86 0.72
C LYS A 117 -3.41 11.60 0.57
N PHE A 118 -2.81 11.64 -0.63
CA PHE A 118 -1.47 12.21 -0.81
C PHE A 118 -1.35 13.65 -0.31
N SER A 119 -2.35 14.50 -0.55
CA SER A 119 -2.38 15.87 -0.03
C SER A 119 -2.26 15.95 1.48
N ASP A 120 -2.76 14.93 2.17
CA ASP A 120 -2.87 14.91 3.63
C ASP A 120 -1.60 14.36 4.27
N ILE A 121 -0.92 13.43 3.58
CA ILE A 121 0.22 12.68 4.12
C ILE A 121 1.58 13.12 3.57
N GLN A 122 1.62 14.06 2.62
CA GLN A 122 2.87 14.44 1.92
C GLN A 122 4.02 14.77 2.87
N ALA A 123 3.71 15.47 3.97
CA ALA A 123 4.70 15.87 4.98
C ALA A 123 5.20 14.70 5.85
N GLU A 124 4.49 13.58 5.86
CA GLU A 124 4.81 12.36 6.62
C GLU A 124 5.61 11.36 5.78
N LEU A 125 5.67 11.57 4.45
CA LEU A 125 6.30 10.59 3.57
C LEU A 125 7.82 10.55 3.78
N PRO A 126 8.39 9.36 4.05
CA PRO A 126 9.81 9.21 4.23
C PRO A 126 10.54 9.52 2.92
N PRO A 127 11.56 10.40 2.94
CA PRO A 127 12.35 10.70 1.76
C PRO A 127 13.22 9.50 1.38
N LEU A 128 13.36 9.28 0.08
CA LEU A 128 14.07 8.14 -0.48
C LEU A 128 14.74 8.59 -1.78
N VAL A 129 16.04 8.35 -1.93
CA VAL A 129 16.80 8.73 -3.14
C VAL A 129 17.06 7.50 -3.97
N TYR A 130 16.62 7.47 -5.22
CA TYR A 130 16.78 6.32 -6.10
C TYR A 130 18.24 5.94 -6.29
N HIS A 131 18.55 4.67 -6.02
CA HIS A 131 19.83 4.05 -6.35
C HIS A 131 19.59 2.66 -6.95
N LYS A 132 20.44 2.26 -7.90
CA LYS A 132 20.31 0.98 -8.62
C LYS A 132 20.60 -0.25 -7.77
N ASP A 133 21.34 -0.07 -6.68
CA ASP A 133 21.81 -1.10 -5.75
C ASP A 133 20.98 -1.13 -4.46
N TRP A 134 19.77 -0.59 -4.49
CA TRP A 134 18.81 -0.78 -3.41
C TRP A 134 18.53 -2.25 -3.14
N GLU A 135 18.33 -2.52 -1.87
CA GLU A 135 17.80 -3.78 -1.41
C GLU A 135 16.46 -3.53 -0.71
N ILE A 136 15.41 -4.19 -1.19
CA ILE A 136 14.12 -4.19 -0.51
C ILE A 136 14.11 -5.38 0.45
N LEU A 137 14.06 -5.07 1.74
CA LEU A 137 14.01 -6.05 2.81
C LEU A 137 12.55 -6.27 3.19
N TYR A 138 12.01 -7.43 2.82
CA TYR A 138 10.66 -7.83 3.21
C TYR A 138 10.68 -8.51 4.58
N GLN A 139 9.68 -8.22 5.40
CA GLN A 139 9.45 -9.01 6.60
C GLN A 139 8.96 -10.42 6.30
N ASP A 140 9.07 -11.30 7.29
CA ASP A 140 8.60 -12.68 7.19
C ASP A 140 7.13 -12.75 6.77
N GLY A 141 6.86 -13.59 5.77
CA GLY A 141 5.52 -13.77 5.21
C GLY A 141 5.02 -12.59 4.37
N VAL A 142 5.86 -11.59 4.08
CA VAL A 142 5.52 -10.49 3.16
C VAL A 142 6.04 -10.80 1.76
N SER A 143 5.18 -10.60 0.76
CA SER A 143 5.52 -10.74 -0.65
C SER A 143 5.16 -9.47 -1.43
N PHE A 144 6.03 -9.09 -2.36
CA PHE A 144 5.74 -8.06 -3.36
C PHE A 144 4.51 -8.42 -4.20
N LEU A 145 3.71 -7.41 -4.56
CA LEU A 145 2.64 -7.54 -5.54
C LEU A 145 2.93 -6.69 -6.79
N TYR A 146 3.15 -5.40 -6.62
CA TYR A 146 3.40 -4.45 -7.70
C TYR A 146 3.85 -3.07 -7.17
N VAL A 147 4.30 -2.21 -8.06
CA VAL A 147 4.58 -0.80 -7.79
C VAL A 147 3.65 0.12 -8.59
N SER A 148 3.28 1.26 -8.02
CA SER A 148 2.70 2.39 -8.75
C SER A 148 3.51 3.64 -8.45
N ILE A 149 3.65 4.52 -9.46
CA ILE A 149 4.44 5.74 -9.36
C ILE A 149 3.56 6.92 -9.72
N TYR A 150 3.61 7.95 -8.90
CA TYR A 150 2.87 9.18 -9.08
C TYR A 150 3.84 10.36 -9.23
N SER A 151 3.46 11.35 -10.04
CA SER A 151 4.17 12.63 -10.13
C SER A 151 4.03 13.43 -8.84
N GLU A 152 4.80 14.52 -8.73
CA GLU A 152 4.67 15.48 -7.63
C GLU A 152 3.26 16.10 -7.53
N ASP A 153 2.56 16.22 -8.66
CA ASP A 153 1.17 16.69 -8.77
C ASP A 153 0.12 15.58 -8.51
N TYR A 154 0.55 14.43 -8.02
CA TYR A 154 -0.28 13.25 -7.71
C TYR A 154 -0.93 12.57 -8.93
N GLU A 155 -0.46 12.86 -10.15
CA GLU A 155 -0.86 12.13 -11.34
C GLU A 155 -0.20 10.75 -11.36
N ARG A 156 -0.98 9.70 -11.63
CA ARG A 156 -0.43 8.34 -11.72
C ARG A 156 0.28 8.15 -13.06
N LEU A 157 1.60 8.02 -13.02
CA LEU A 157 2.46 7.82 -14.18
C LEU A 157 2.57 6.34 -14.55
N HIS A 158 2.71 5.48 -13.54
CA HIS A 158 2.82 4.03 -13.71
C HIS A 158 1.86 3.30 -12.76
N HIS A 159 1.26 2.22 -13.22
CA HIS A 159 0.23 1.50 -12.48
C HIS A 159 0.44 0.00 -12.51
N ASN A 160 0.61 -0.58 -11.31
CA ASN A 160 0.77 -2.02 -11.09
C ASN A 160 1.91 -2.64 -11.91
N GLU A 161 3.06 -1.98 -11.91
CA GLU A 161 4.26 -2.40 -12.62
C GLU A 161 5.17 -3.28 -11.73
N GLU A 162 6.21 -3.84 -12.35
CA GLU A 162 7.35 -4.43 -11.66
C GLU A 162 8.34 -3.33 -11.21
N LEU A 163 9.24 -3.65 -10.27
CA LEU A 163 10.22 -2.68 -9.75
C LEU A 163 11.21 -2.16 -10.80
N SER A 164 11.40 -2.87 -11.91
CA SER A 164 12.31 -2.47 -12.99
C SER A 164 11.90 -1.15 -13.66
N VAL A 165 10.64 -0.73 -13.54
CA VAL A 165 10.18 0.56 -14.07
C VAL A 165 10.92 1.76 -13.45
N LEU A 166 11.50 1.59 -12.26
CA LEU A 166 12.28 2.63 -11.59
C LEU A 166 13.55 3.01 -12.36
N ASP A 167 14.13 2.08 -13.14
CA ASP A 167 15.30 2.33 -13.98
C ASP A 167 15.00 3.27 -15.17
N GLU A 168 13.72 3.44 -15.50
CA GLU A 168 13.25 4.22 -16.65
C GLU A 168 12.85 5.66 -16.27
N LEU A 169 12.82 5.96 -14.97
CA LEU A 169 12.41 7.27 -14.49
C LEU A 169 13.45 8.34 -14.85
N SER A 170 12.96 9.45 -15.40
CA SER A 170 13.74 10.67 -15.54
C SER A 170 14.07 11.28 -14.18
N ALA A 171 15.04 12.18 -14.15
CA ALA A 171 15.31 12.98 -12.97
C ALA A 171 14.07 13.74 -12.50
N GLY A 172 13.80 13.74 -11.21
CA GLY A 172 12.64 14.42 -10.63
C GLY A 172 12.16 13.81 -9.32
N ARG A 173 11.10 14.42 -8.79
CA ARG A 173 10.43 13.97 -7.57
C ARG A 173 9.15 13.20 -7.91
N TYR A 174 8.96 12.08 -7.22
CA TYR A 174 7.85 11.16 -7.42
C TYR A 174 7.32 10.66 -6.07
N TYR A 175 6.12 10.09 -6.07
CA TYR A 175 5.64 9.24 -4.99
C TYR A 175 5.69 7.79 -5.42
N LEU A 176 6.48 7.01 -4.70
CA LEU A 176 6.66 5.58 -4.91
C LEU A 176 5.69 4.82 -4.00
N VAL A 177 4.82 4.01 -4.58
CA VAL A 177 3.88 3.16 -3.85
C VAL A 177 4.19 1.70 -4.15
N ILE A 178 4.78 0.99 -3.20
CA ILE A 178 5.06 -0.44 -3.28
C ILE A 178 3.93 -1.19 -2.58
N THR A 179 3.16 -1.96 -3.33
CA THR A 179 2.09 -2.77 -2.78
C THR A 179 2.61 -4.15 -2.44
N VAL A 180 2.33 -4.59 -1.21
CA VAL A 180 2.73 -5.91 -0.70
C VAL A 180 1.55 -6.63 -0.05
N LYS A 181 1.70 -7.94 0.05
CA LYS A 181 0.79 -8.83 0.78
C LYS A 181 1.53 -9.44 1.96
N LYS A 182 0.96 -9.35 3.16
CA LYS A 182 1.39 -10.12 4.34
C LYS A 182 0.48 -11.33 4.50
N GLN A 183 1.08 -12.51 4.58
CA GLN A 183 0.41 -13.75 4.92
C GLN A 183 0.15 -13.79 6.43
N GLY A 184 -1.08 -14.15 6.82
CA GLY A 184 -1.46 -14.37 8.21
C GLY A 184 -1.60 -15.86 8.54
N ASP A 185 -2.43 -16.15 9.53
CA ASP A 185 -2.58 -17.50 10.08
C ASP A 185 -3.21 -18.47 9.07
N TYR A 186 -2.84 -19.74 9.16
CA TYR A 186 -3.48 -20.80 8.39
C TYR A 186 -4.78 -21.23 9.05
N ILE A 187 -5.85 -21.28 8.25
CA ILE A 187 -7.19 -21.64 8.67
C ILE A 187 -7.52 -23.03 8.14
N GLU A 188 -7.38 -24.04 9.01
CA GLU A 188 -7.56 -25.45 8.65
C GLU A 188 -8.93 -25.72 8.02
N ALA A 189 -10.00 -25.15 8.59
CA ALA A 189 -11.38 -25.36 8.14
C ALA A 189 -11.62 -24.97 6.67
N SER A 190 -10.83 -24.05 6.12
CA SER A 190 -10.94 -23.61 4.73
C SER A 190 -9.69 -23.88 3.89
N GLN A 191 -8.65 -24.46 4.50
CA GLN A 191 -7.35 -24.74 3.92
C GLN A 191 -6.68 -23.53 3.27
N LYS A 192 -6.82 -22.34 3.87
CA LYS A 192 -6.30 -21.06 3.36
C LYS A 192 -5.60 -20.27 4.45
N HIS A 193 -4.70 -19.36 4.05
CA HIS A 193 -4.14 -18.37 4.97
C HIS A 193 -4.98 -17.09 4.97
N GLU A 194 -5.05 -16.44 6.12
CA GLU A 194 -5.44 -15.03 6.17
C GLU A 194 -4.46 -14.17 5.37
N SER A 195 -4.90 -12.98 4.96
CA SER A 195 -3.99 -12.06 4.30
C SER A 195 -4.35 -10.60 4.45
N ARG A 196 -3.33 -9.75 4.36
CA ARG A 196 -3.47 -8.29 4.41
C ARG A 196 -2.65 -7.64 3.32
N GLY A 197 -3.22 -6.67 2.62
CA GLY A 197 -2.57 -5.86 1.62
C GLY A 197 -2.18 -4.50 2.19
N TYR A 198 -0.98 -4.05 1.87
CA TYR A 198 -0.46 -2.75 2.29
C TYR A 198 0.13 -2.00 1.09
N GLU A 199 -0.09 -0.70 1.06
CA GLU A 199 0.67 0.25 0.24
C GLU A 199 1.79 0.85 1.11
N CYS A 200 3.03 0.62 0.73
CA CYS A 200 4.24 1.14 1.38
C CYS A 200 4.75 2.32 0.55
N VAL A 201 4.78 3.52 1.15
CA VAL A 201 4.88 4.77 0.41
C VAL A 201 6.12 5.56 0.81
N PHE A 202 6.80 6.09 -0.20
CA PHE A 202 7.99 6.95 -0.06
C PHE A 202 7.87 8.18 -0.96
N ALA A 203 8.49 9.28 -0.54
CA ALA A 203 8.79 10.40 -1.42
C ALA A 203 10.13 10.11 -2.12
N LEU A 204 10.06 9.81 -3.41
CA LEU A 204 11.18 9.35 -4.22
C LEU A 204 11.84 10.52 -4.96
N GLU A 205 13.15 10.67 -4.81
CA GLU A 205 13.98 11.58 -5.59
C GLU A 205 14.85 10.78 -6.56
N VAL A 206 14.73 11.06 -7.86
CA VAL A 206 15.58 10.47 -8.90
C VAL A 206 16.57 11.54 -9.34
N SER A 207 17.86 11.29 -9.14
CA SER A 207 18.91 12.19 -9.61
C SER A 207 19.18 11.97 -11.10
N GLY A 208 19.35 13.06 -11.86
CA GLY A 208 19.79 12.98 -13.25
C GLY A 208 21.21 12.42 -13.33
N SER A 209 21.39 11.43 -14.19
CA SER A 209 22.71 10.92 -14.61
C SER A 209 23.49 11.94 -15.43
#